data_AF-A0A2T0X681-F1
#
_entry.id   AF-A0A2T0X681-F1
#
_cell.length_a   1.000
_cell.length_b   1.000
_cell.length_c   1.000
_cell.angle_alpha   90.00
_cell.angle_beta   90.00
_cell.angle_gamma   90.00
#
_symmetry.space_group_name_H-M   'P 1'
#
loop_
_entity.id
_entity.type
_entity.pdbx_description
1 polymer ?
#
loop_
_entity_poly.entity_id
_entity_poly.type
_entity_poly.pdbx_seq_one_letter_code
_entity_poly.pdbx_strand_id
1 'polypeptide(L)'
;MFPIRDHNPSEGTPFVTWALIALNVVVFLGYVPRLGDPVLLMAFWQDWALVPREVTGGEGYGTILTSMFLHGGWLHLGGNMLFLWIFGDNLEAEFGHLGFLAFYLFAGAAAGLAQVASAPLSPVPMVGASGAIAGVMGGYLLLFPKARVDVLFIIVVIVRIIPLPAWIVLGAWFAIQVGSGAMTPTAGGGVAYWAHTGGFAAGLAMTVPLFLRRGGTAFWARTDGHPPHPPAKEGRAGGPVAARMTGLPRVPRRGRRPKGPWDR
;
A
#
# COMPACT_ATOMS: atom_id res chain seq x y z
N MET A 1 6.76 8.83 8.76
CA MET A 1 6.58 7.52 9.41
C MET A 1 6.52 6.47 8.31
N PHE A 2 7.46 5.52 8.24
CA PHE A 2 7.56 4.59 7.11
C PHE A 2 7.21 3.15 7.54
N PRO A 3 6.01 2.64 7.23
CA PRO A 3 5.69 1.23 7.38
C PRO A 3 6.66 0.36 6.57
N ILE A 4 7.17 -0.72 7.15
CA ILE A 4 8.03 -1.69 6.43
C ILE A 4 7.32 -3.03 6.24
N ARG A 5 6.46 -3.41 7.18
CA ARG A 5 5.83 -4.73 7.21
C ARG A 5 4.59 -4.75 8.10
N ASP A 6 3.64 -5.62 7.78
CA ASP A 6 2.56 -6.05 8.66
C ASP A 6 2.89 -7.42 9.30
N HIS A 7 2.34 -7.66 10.49
CA HIS A 7 2.62 -8.90 11.23
C HIS A 7 1.67 -10.04 10.86
N ASN A 8 0.72 -9.85 9.96
CA ASN A 8 -0.36 -10.80 9.68
C ASN A 8 -0.61 -10.91 8.15
N PRO A 9 0.34 -11.49 7.39
CA PRO A 9 0.17 -11.66 5.94
C PRO A 9 -1.00 -12.60 5.65
N SER A 10 -1.68 -12.38 4.54
CA SER A 10 -2.86 -13.20 4.19
C SER A 10 -2.50 -14.65 3.84
N GLU A 11 -3.45 -15.57 4.06
CA GLU A 11 -3.25 -17.00 3.76
C GLU A 11 -3.36 -17.33 2.26
N GLY A 12 -3.95 -16.43 1.47
CA GLY A 12 -4.11 -16.56 0.02
C GLY A 12 -2.98 -15.92 -0.76
N THR A 13 -2.80 -16.32 -2.02
CA THR A 13 -1.83 -15.65 -2.91
C THR A 13 -2.45 -14.36 -3.46
N PRO A 14 -1.90 -13.16 -3.18
CA PRO A 14 -2.50 -11.89 -3.55
C PRO A 14 -2.15 -11.51 -5.02
N PHE A 15 -2.73 -12.25 -5.96
CA PHE A 15 -2.44 -12.13 -7.39
C PHE A 15 -2.68 -10.73 -7.94
N VAL A 16 -3.74 -10.05 -7.51
CA VAL A 16 -4.09 -8.71 -8.01
C VAL A 16 -3.12 -7.68 -7.45
N THR A 17 -2.77 -7.76 -6.18
CA THR A 17 -1.74 -6.90 -5.57
C THR A 17 -0.42 -7.04 -6.33
N TRP A 18 0.02 -8.27 -6.62
CA TRP A 18 1.23 -8.51 -7.41
C TRP A 18 1.11 -8.00 -8.84
N ALA A 19 -0.04 -8.20 -9.50
CA ALA A 19 -0.27 -7.71 -10.85
C ALA A 19 -0.25 -6.18 -10.91
N LEU A 20 -0.88 -5.50 -9.94
CA LEU A 20 -0.85 -4.05 -9.83
C LEU A 20 0.57 -3.54 -9.59
N ILE A 21 1.34 -4.19 -8.72
CA ILE A 21 2.75 -3.85 -8.49
C ILE A 21 3.56 -4.01 -9.78
N ALA A 22 3.45 -5.16 -10.44
CA ALA A 22 4.15 -5.45 -11.68
C ALA A 22 3.77 -4.45 -12.78
N LEU A 23 2.49 -4.13 -12.92
CA LEU A 23 2.00 -3.15 -13.89
C LEU A 23 2.60 -1.77 -13.66
N ASN A 24 2.59 -1.28 -12.41
CA ASN A 24 3.21 0.00 -12.05
C ASN A 24 4.71 0.03 -12.36
N VAL A 25 5.42 -1.05 -12.07
CA VAL A 25 6.85 -1.18 -12.38
C VAL A 25 7.08 -1.17 -13.90
N VAL A 26 6.33 -1.95 -14.67
CA VAL A 26 6.45 -2.03 -16.13
C VAL A 26 6.17 -0.68 -16.77
N VAL A 27 5.07 -0.02 -16.38
CA VAL A 27 4.72 1.32 -16.87
C VAL A 27 5.83 2.32 -16.54
N PHE A 28 6.32 2.33 -15.30
CA PHE A 28 7.43 3.19 -14.88
C PHE A 28 8.68 2.99 -15.75
N LEU A 29 9.13 1.75 -15.91
CA LEU A 29 10.30 1.41 -16.72
C LEU A 29 10.15 1.86 -18.18
N GLY A 30 8.92 1.84 -18.73
CA GLY A 30 8.62 2.30 -20.09
C GLY A 30 8.87 3.80 -20.33
N TYR A 31 8.92 4.62 -19.29
CA TYR A 31 9.24 6.04 -19.42
C TYR A 31 10.39 6.54 -18.52
N VAL A 32 11.11 5.65 -17.82
CA VAL A 32 12.34 6.00 -17.07
C VAL A 32 13.30 6.90 -17.86
N PRO A 33 13.58 6.67 -19.16
CA PRO A 33 14.49 7.54 -19.91
C PRO A 33 14.03 9.01 -19.98
N ARG A 34 12.73 9.27 -19.84
CA ARG A 34 12.15 10.63 -19.84
C ARG A 34 12.33 11.35 -18.51
N LEU A 35 12.59 10.64 -17.41
CA LEU A 35 12.74 11.27 -16.08
C LEU A 35 13.92 12.24 -15.99
N GLY A 36 14.94 12.08 -16.85
CA GLY A 36 16.11 12.97 -16.90
C GLY A 36 15.89 14.25 -17.70
N ASP A 37 14.78 14.36 -18.44
CA ASP A 37 14.46 15.51 -19.27
C ASP A 37 13.07 16.06 -18.89
N PRO A 38 13.00 17.21 -18.20
CA PRO A 38 11.75 17.80 -17.77
C PRO A 38 10.78 18.12 -18.92
N VAL A 39 11.27 18.42 -20.12
CA VAL A 39 10.43 18.74 -21.28
C VAL A 39 9.77 17.47 -21.81
N LEU A 40 10.54 16.39 -21.97
CA LEU A 40 9.99 15.09 -22.41
C LEU A 40 9.07 14.48 -21.36
N LEU A 41 9.39 14.64 -20.07
CA LEU A 41 8.54 14.17 -18.99
C LEU A 41 7.23 14.93 -18.94
N MET A 42 7.27 16.25 -19.05
CA MET A 42 6.05 17.07 -19.05
C MET A 42 5.18 16.76 -20.26
N ALA A 43 5.75 16.65 -21.46
CA ALA A 43 5.00 16.25 -22.66
C ALA A 43 4.29 14.89 -22.46
N PHE A 44 4.99 13.91 -21.89
CA PHE A 44 4.39 12.63 -21.55
C PHE A 44 3.29 12.74 -20.48
N TRP A 45 3.46 13.61 -19.47
CA TRP A 45 2.43 13.82 -18.45
C TRP A 45 1.20 14.57 -18.98
N GLN A 46 1.34 15.46 -19.96
CA GLN A 46 0.17 16.07 -20.60
C GLN A 46 -0.77 15.03 -21.23
N ASP A 47 -0.23 13.90 -21.71
CA ASP A 47 -1.04 12.85 -22.33
C ASP A 47 -1.66 11.87 -21.31
N TRP A 48 -1.00 11.65 -20.17
CA TRP A 48 -1.29 10.49 -19.30
C TRP A 48 -1.49 10.81 -17.81
N ALA A 49 -1.04 11.98 -17.34
CA ALA A 49 -1.21 12.41 -15.95
C ALA A 49 -2.51 13.17 -15.77
N LEU A 50 -3.06 13.14 -14.55
CA LEU A 50 -4.31 13.82 -14.24
C LEU A 50 -4.04 15.30 -14.03
N VAL A 51 -4.55 16.14 -14.93
CA VAL A 51 -4.46 17.60 -14.82
C VAL A 51 -5.84 18.15 -14.44
N PRO A 52 -6.03 18.72 -13.23
CA PRO A 52 -7.34 19.17 -12.75
C PRO A 52 -8.09 20.14 -13.68
N ARG A 53 -7.38 21.10 -14.29
CA ARG A 53 -7.97 22.04 -15.24
C ARG A 53 -8.53 21.38 -16.50
N GLU A 54 -7.94 20.28 -16.97
CA GLU A 54 -8.40 19.59 -18.18
C GLU A 54 -9.70 18.84 -17.90
N VAL A 55 -9.74 18.10 -16.80
CA VAL A 55 -10.95 17.38 -16.37
C VAL A 55 -12.10 18.34 -16.10
N THR A 56 -11.83 19.46 -15.44
CA THR A 56 -12.83 20.52 -15.23
C THR A 56 -13.28 21.15 -16.55
N GLY A 57 -12.37 21.28 -17.52
CA GLY A 57 -12.62 21.82 -18.86
C GLY A 57 -13.36 20.88 -19.81
N GLY A 58 -13.62 19.63 -19.43
CA GLY A 58 -14.34 18.66 -20.26
C GLY A 58 -13.45 17.66 -20.99
N GLU A 59 -12.15 17.64 -20.70
CA GLU A 59 -11.14 16.85 -21.40
C GLU A 59 -10.41 15.90 -20.44
N GLY A 60 -9.56 15.02 -20.97
CA GLY A 60 -8.64 14.24 -20.14
C GLY A 60 -9.27 13.26 -19.15
N TYR A 61 -10.56 12.89 -19.25
CA TYR A 61 -11.21 11.98 -18.29
C TYR A 61 -10.50 10.63 -18.12
N GLY A 62 -9.87 10.10 -19.17
CA GLY A 62 -9.06 8.88 -19.10
C GLY A 62 -7.86 8.98 -18.15
N THR A 63 -7.35 10.20 -17.95
CA THR A 63 -6.20 10.46 -17.08
C THR A 63 -6.49 10.19 -15.60
N ILE A 64 -7.77 10.18 -15.20
CA ILE A 64 -8.20 9.77 -13.85
C ILE A 64 -7.72 8.35 -13.53
N LEU A 65 -7.73 7.45 -14.53
CA LEU A 65 -7.27 6.07 -14.36
C LEU A 65 -5.78 5.92 -14.69
N THR A 66 -5.30 6.51 -15.80
CA THR A 66 -3.90 6.31 -16.22
C THR A 66 -2.90 6.94 -15.24
N SER A 67 -3.25 8.07 -14.62
CA SER A 67 -2.40 8.73 -13.61
C SER A 67 -2.09 7.85 -12.41
N MET A 68 -2.97 6.89 -12.08
CA MET A 68 -2.78 5.93 -11.00
C MET A 68 -1.55 5.04 -11.22
N PHE A 69 -1.11 4.88 -12.47
CA PHE A 69 0.02 4.01 -12.84
C PHE A 69 1.31 4.78 -13.14
N LEU A 70 1.28 6.10 -13.04
CA LEU A 70 2.42 6.98 -13.24
C LEU A 70 3.07 7.35 -11.91
N HIS A 71 4.37 7.62 -11.95
CA HIS A 71 5.20 7.98 -10.80
C HIS A 71 6.26 9.02 -11.17
N GLY A 72 6.48 9.96 -10.26
CA GLY A 72 7.44 11.06 -10.41
C GLY A 72 8.92 10.69 -10.20
N GLY A 73 9.23 9.43 -9.86
CA GLY A 73 10.61 8.98 -9.65
C GLY A 73 10.70 7.70 -8.83
N TRP A 74 11.93 7.20 -8.63
CA TRP A 74 12.20 5.91 -7.98
C TRP A 74 11.67 5.81 -6.56
N LEU A 75 11.87 6.84 -5.73
CA LEU A 75 11.36 6.84 -4.35
C LEU A 75 9.84 6.90 -4.31
N HIS A 76 9.22 7.61 -5.25
CA HIS A 76 7.77 7.68 -5.35
C HIS A 76 7.18 6.32 -5.74
N LEU A 77 7.76 5.62 -6.73
CA LEU A 77 7.37 4.24 -7.07
C LEU A 77 7.61 3.29 -5.90
N GLY A 78 8.82 3.26 -5.35
CA GLY A 78 9.20 2.35 -4.27
C GLY A 78 8.31 2.50 -3.03
N GLY A 79 7.99 3.74 -2.65
CA GLY A 79 7.07 4.02 -1.54
C GLY A 79 5.66 3.48 -1.80
N ASN A 80 5.10 3.71 -2.98
CA ASN A 80 3.77 3.20 -3.33
C ASN A 80 3.74 1.66 -3.35
N MET A 81 4.72 1.02 -3.98
CA MET A 81 4.75 -0.44 -4.07
C MET A 81 4.93 -1.08 -2.69
N LEU A 82 5.71 -0.46 -1.80
CA LEU A 82 5.87 -0.90 -0.41
C LEU A 82 4.53 -0.83 0.35
N PHE A 83 3.82 0.29 0.28
CA PHE A 83 2.54 0.43 0.97
C PHE A 83 1.47 -0.52 0.39
N LEU A 84 1.41 -0.64 -0.94
CA LEU A 84 0.51 -1.58 -1.59
C LEU A 84 0.83 -3.03 -1.20
N TRP A 85 2.11 -3.38 -1.06
CA TRP A 85 2.53 -4.70 -0.60
C TRP A 85 2.13 -4.98 0.85
N ILE A 86 2.27 -4.00 1.74
CA ILE A 86 1.98 -4.16 3.19
C ILE A 86 0.48 -4.28 3.47
N PHE A 87 -0.36 -3.54 2.76
CA PHE A 87 -1.79 -3.45 3.08
C PHE A 87 -2.67 -4.16 2.05
N GLY A 88 -2.21 -4.35 0.82
CA GLY A 88 -3.01 -4.86 -0.29
C GLY A 88 -3.39 -6.33 -0.14
N ASP A 89 -2.50 -7.17 0.37
CA ASP A 89 -2.72 -8.62 0.49
C ASP A 89 -3.90 -8.98 1.40
N ASN A 90 -4.02 -8.29 2.54
CA ASN A 90 -5.07 -8.45 3.53
C ASN A 90 -6.41 -7.94 2.99
N LEU A 91 -6.41 -6.81 2.28
CA LEU A 91 -7.63 -6.32 1.63
C LEU A 91 -8.07 -7.22 0.48
N GLU A 92 -7.13 -7.74 -0.30
CA GLU A 92 -7.42 -8.67 -1.38
C GLU A 92 -8.01 -9.98 -0.86
N ALA A 93 -7.52 -10.50 0.27
CA ALA A 93 -8.10 -11.67 0.91
C ALA A 93 -9.54 -11.42 1.39
N GLU A 94 -9.83 -10.20 1.86
CA GLU A 94 -11.15 -9.85 2.39
C GLU A 94 -12.20 -9.59 1.31
N PHE A 95 -11.81 -8.90 0.23
CA PHE A 95 -12.67 -8.55 -0.91
C PHE A 95 -12.70 -9.62 -2.01
N GLY A 96 -11.73 -10.53 -2.03
CA GLY A 96 -11.43 -11.40 -3.17
C GLY A 96 -10.77 -10.63 -4.33
N HIS A 97 -10.14 -11.36 -5.25
CA HIS A 97 -9.34 -10.78 -6.35
C HIS A 97 -10.07 -9.69 -7.15
N LEU A 98 -11.23 -10.02 -7.73
CA LEU A 98 -11.98 -9.06 -8.57
C LEU A 98 -12.58 -7.91 -7.76
N GLY A 99 -13.05 -8.20 -6.54
CA GLY A 99 -13.58 -7.18 -5.63
C GLY A 99 -12.51 -6.16 -5.25
N PHE A 100 -11.30 -6.64 -4.97
CA PHE A 100 -10.15 -5.79 -4.64
C PHE A 100 -9.67 -4.97 -5.84
N LEU A 101 -9.62 -5.55 -7.04
CA LEU A 101 -9.29 -4.78 -8.25
C LEU A 101 -10.27 -3.62 -8.46
N ALA A 102 -11.57 -3.89 -8.38
CA ALA A 102 -12.61 -2.87 -8.50
C ALA A 102 -12.46 -1.81 -7.40
N PHE A 103 -12.30 -2.23 -6.14
CA PHE A 103 -12.07 -1.35 -5.01
C PHE A 103 -10.87 -0.42 -5.23
N TYR A 104 -9.73 -0.96 -5.67
CA TYR A 104 -8.51 -0.19 -5.93
C TYR A 104 -8.72 0.87 -7.01
N LEU A 105 -9.35 0.50 -8.13
CA LEU A 105 -9.62 1.41 -9.25
C LEU A 105 -10.61 2.51 -8.84
N PHE A 106 -11.70 2.18 -8.13
CA PHE A 106 -12.66 3.17 -7.66
C PHE A 106 -12.07 4.08 -6.58
N ALA A 107 -11.24 3.57 -5.67
CA ALA A 107 -10.53 4.38 -4.69
C ALA A 107 -9.59 5.39 -5.34
N GLY A 108 -8.83 4.95 -6.36
CA GLY A 108 -7.96 5.84 -7.14
C GLY A 108 -8.73 6.89 -7.93
N ALA A 109 -9.84 6.52 -8.57
CA ALA A 109 -10.70 7.48 -9.26
C ALA A 109 -11.31 8.51 -8.29
N ALA A 110 -11.81 8.06 -7.13
CA ALA A 110 -12.32 8.95 -6.08
C ALA A 110 -11.24 9.90 -5.54
N ALA A 111 -10.01 9.41 -5.36
CA ALA A 111 -8.86 10.23 -4.99
C ALA A 111 -8.57 11.31 -6.06
N GLY A 112 -8.51 10.93 -7.33
CA GLY A 112 -8.33 11.87 -8.44
C GLY A 112 -9.39 12.95 -8.45
N LEU A 113 -10.66 12.57 -8.36
CA LEU A 113 -11.80 13.49 -8.33
C LEU A 113 -11.79 14.40 -7.09
N ALA A 114 -11.36 13.90 -5.93
CA ALA A 114 -11.21 14.73 -4.74
C ALA A 114 -10.14 15.82 -4.94
N GLN A 115 -9.02 15.51 -5.60
CA GLN A 115 -8.05 16.53 -5.96
C GLN A 115 -8.62 17.53 -6.95
N VAL A 116 -9.30 17.06 -8.01
CA VAL A 116 -9.94 17.94 -9.01
C VAL A 116 -10.91 18.90 -8.31
N ALA A 117 -11.75 18.41 -7.41
CA ALA A 117 -12.68 19.24 -6.65
C ALA A 117 -11.97 20.26 -5.75
N SER A 118 -10.81 19.92 -5.18
CA SER A 118 -10.03 20.82 -4.32
C SER A 118 -9.28 21.93 -5.07
N ALA A 119 -8.98 21.71 -6.35
CA ALA A 119 -8.16 22.59 -7.16
C ALA A 119 -8.53 22.54 -8.65
N PRO A 120 -9.78 22.87 -9.02
CA PRO A 120 -10.32 22.58 -10.35
C PRO A 120 -9.60 23.32 -11.48
N LEU A 121 -8.94 24.45 -11.18
CA LEU A 121 -8.18 25.23 -12.16
C LEU A 121 -6.67 24.94 -12.13
N SER A 122 -6.22 23.97 -11.33
CA SER A 122 -4.79 23.68 -11.19
C SER A 122 -4.21 23.12 -12.48
N PRO A 123 -3.12 23.70 -13.01
CA PRO A 123 -2.40 23.18 -14.17
C PRO A 123 -1.37 22.12 -13.82
N VAL A 124 -1.23 21.78 -12.53
CA VAL A 124 -0.19 20.87 -12.05
C VAL A 124 -0.60 19.43 -12.37
N PRO A 125 0.18 18.68 -13.17
CA PRO A 125 -0.10 17.28 -13.43
C PRO A 125 0.06 16.44 -12.18
N MET A 126 -0.85 15.50 -11.98
CA MET A 126 -0.87 14.60 -10.85
C MET A 126 -0.63 13.17 -11.32
N VAL A 127 0.30 12.49 -10.64
CA VAL A 127 0.69 11.11 -10.91
C VAL A 127 0.80 10.37 -9.58
N GLY A 128 0.47 9.09 -9.56
CA GLY A 128 0.74 8.22 -8.41
C GLY A 128 -0.38 7.27 -8.09
N ALA A 129 0.00 6.04 -7.74
CA ALA A 129 -0.89 5.04 -7.14
C ALA A 129 -1.38 5.43 -5.72
N SER A 130 -0.78 6.45 -5.12
CA SER A 130 -0.92 6.79 -3.70
C SER A 130 -2.36 7.12 -3.28
N GLY A 131 -3.18 7.69 -4.17
CA GLY A 131 -4.60 7.91 -3.91
C GLY A 131 -5.39 6.61 -3.72
N ALA A 132 -5.18 5.63 -4.61
CA ALA A 132 -5.80 4.31 -4.50
C ALA A 132 -5.30 3.55 -3.26
N ILE A 133 -3.98 3.61 -3.02
CA ILE A 133 -3.35 3.02 -1.83
C ILE A 133 -3.86 3.68 -0.55
N ALA A 134 -4.13 4.98 -0.56
CA ALA A 134 -4.79 5.65 0.56
C ALA A 134 -6.17 5.05 0.83
N GLY A 135 -6.93 4.70 -0.21
CA GLY A 135 -8.17 3.94 -0.04
C GLY A 135 -7.97 2.56 0.55
N VAL A 136 -6.94 1.81 0.10
CA VAL A 136 -6.55 0.54 0.72
C VAL A 136 -6.27 0.72 2.21
N MET A 137 -5.54 1.76 2.60
CA MET A 137 -5.29 2.10 4.01
C MET A 137 -6.58 2.44 4.78
N GLY A 138 -7.50 3.18 4.17
CA GLY A 138 -8.81 3.50 4.76
C GLY A 138 -9.65 2.25 5.04
N GLY A 139 -9.68 1.31 4.09
CA GLY A 139 -10.32 0.01 4.29
C GLY A 139 -9.61 -0.85 5.34
N TYR A 140 -8.28 -0.87 5.32
CA TYR A 140 -7.46 -1.60 6.29
C TYR A 140 -7.72 -1.11 7.71
N LEU A 141 -7.80 0.21 7.92
CA LEU A 141 -8.10 0.80 9.22
C LEU A 141 -9.45 0.31 9.78
N LEU A 142 -10.49 0.23 8.94
CA LEU A 142 -11.81 -0.20 9.37
C LEU A 142 -11.83 -1.69 9.75
N LEU A 143 -11.20 -2.54 8.95
CA LEU A 143 -11.22 -3.99 9.20
C LEU A 143 -10.27 -4.39 10.33
N PHE A 144 -9.09 -3.78 10.40
CA PHE A 144 -7.98 -4.24 11.23
C PHE A 144 -7.37 -3.13 12.10
N PRO A 145 -8.17 -2.41 12.92
CA PRO A 145 -7.69 -1.23 13.65
C PRO A 145 -6.57 -1.53 14.65
N LYS A 146 -6.48 -2.75 15.18
CA LYS A 146 -5.45 -3.15 16.15
C LYS A 146 -4.26 -3.89 15.54
N ALA A 147 -4.27 -4.16 14.23
CA ALA A 147 -3.15 -4.81 13.55
C ALA A 147 -1.85 -4.05 13.78
N ARG A 148 -0.76 -4.79 14.02
CA ARG A 148 0.56 -4.18 14.23
C ARG A 148 1.20 -3.88 12.89
N VAL A 149 1.53 -2.61 12.69
CA VAL A 149 2.28 -2.12 11.54
C VAL A 149 3.68 -1.75 12.03
N ASP A 150 4.71 -2.37 11.46
CA ASP A 150 6.10 -2.05 11.79
C ASP A 150 6.46 -0.72 11.17
N VAL A 151 6.71 0.25 12.04
CA VAL A 151 7.07 1.59 11.63
C VAL A 151 8.56 1.82 11.80
N LEU A 152 9.23 2.21 10.72
CA LEU A 152 10.57 2.76 10.75
C LEU A 152 10.55 4.21 11.24
N PHE A 153 11.20 4.43 12.37
CA PHE A 153 11.61 5.74 12.86
C PHE A 153 13.10 5.94 12.58
N ILE A 154 13.43 6.96 11.79
CA ILE A 154 14.80 7.41 11.55
C ILE A 154 14.95 8.77 12.25
N ILE A 155 15.57 8.79 13.42
CA ILE A 155 15.90 10.03 14.14
C ILE A 155 17.41 10.22 14.04
N VAL A 156 17.85 10.95 12.99
CA VAL A 156 19.21 11.43 12.66
C VAL A 156 20.33 10.35 12.65
N VAL A 157 20.50 9.58 13.73
CA VAL A 157 21.49 8.50 13.88
C VAL A 157 20.86 7.20 14.44
N ILE A 158 19.62 7.24 14.91
CA ILE A 158 18.93 6.10 15.52
C ILE A 158 17.85 5.59 14.57
N VAL A 159 18.04 4.35 14.09
CA VAL A 159 17.03 3.60 13.34
C VAL A 159 16.36 2.64 14.31
N ARG A 160 15.07 2.86 14.61
CA ARG A 160 14.24 1.94 15.41
C ARG A 160 13.00 1.53 14.65
N ILE A 161 12.66 0.25 14.74
CA ILE A 161 11.40 -0.30 14.26
C ILE A 161 10.50 -0.47 15.47
N ILE A 162 9.36 0.21 15.48
CA ILE A 162 8.38 0.13 16.57
C ILE A 162 7.06 -0.37 15.99
N PRO A 163 6.52 -1.51 16.47
CA PRO A 163 5.20 -1.96 16.08
C PRO A 163 4.15 -1.06 16.75
N LEU A 164 3.34 -0.38 15.93
CA LEU A 164 2.24 0.44 16.39
C LEU A 164 0.91 -0.11 15.85
N PRO A 165 -0.19 0.01 16.60
CA PRO A 165 -1.50 -0.41 16.10
C PRO A 165 -1.91 0.46 14.91
N ALA A 166 -2.54 -0.16 13.91
CA ALA A 166 -2.91 0.46 12.64
C ALA A 166 -3.76 1.72 12.83
N TRP A 167 -4.63 1.77 13.85
CA TRP A 167 -5.44 2.96 14.11
C TRP A 167 -4.62 4.20 14.47
N ILE A 168 -3.51 4.04 15.20
CA ILE A 168 -2.59 5.15 15.49
C ILE A 168 -1.88 5.54 14.20
N VAL A 169 -1.33 4.54 13.50
CA VAL A 169 -0.50 4.75 12.31
C VAL A 169 -1.28 5.44 11.20
N LEU A 170 -2.38 4.84 10.78
CA LEU A 170 -3.18 5.27 9.64
C LEU A 170 -4.06 6.46 10.01
N GLY A 171 -4.56 6.52 11.25
CA GLY A 171 -5.31 7.68 11.75
C GLY A 171 -4.45 8.94 11.82
N ALA A 172 -3.22 8.84 12.37
CA ALA A 172 -2.30 9.96 12.40
C ALA A 172 -1.85 10.37 10.99
N TRP A 173 -1.58 9.41 10.11
CA TRP A 173 -1.25 9.69 8.70
C TRP A 173 -2.39 10.45 8.02
N PHE A 174 -3.63 9.99 8.15
CA PHE A 174 -4.80 10.67 7.59
C PHE A 174 -4.98 12.09 8.14
N ALA A 175 -4.81 12.28 9.45
CA ALA A 175 -4.88 13.60 10.07
C ALA A 175 -3.80 14.56 9.52
N ILE A 176 -2.58 14.06 9.31
CA ILE A 176 -1.49 14.81 8.67
C ILE A 176 -1.88 15.18 7.24
N GLN A 177 -2.47 14.25 6.46
CA GLN A 177 -2.90 14.55 5.10
C GLN A 177 -3.94 15.68 5.04
N VAL A 178 -4.93 15.67 5.94
CA VAL A 178 -5.94 16.73 6.05
C VAL A 178 -5.30 18.06 6.44
N GLY A 179 -4.48 18.06 7.50
CA GLY A 179 -3.82 19.27 8.00
C GLY A 179 -2.88 19.89 6.95
N SER A 180 -2.05 19.07 6.30
CA SER A 180 -1.15 19.51 5.25
C SER A 180 -1.89 20.00 4.00
N GLY A 181 -3.02 19.38 3.63
CA GLY A 181 -3.87 19.84 2.55
C GLY A 181 -4.55 21.19 2.83
N ALA A 182 -4.85 21.49 4.09
CA ALA A 182 -5.37 22.79 4.52
C ALA A 182 -4.31 23.89 4.57
N MET A 183 -3.04 23.53 4.82
CA MET A 183 -1.92 24.48 4.95
C MET A 183 -1.15 24.71 3.65
N THR A 184 -1.24 23.81 2.66
CA THR A 184 -0.47 23.88 1.42
C THR A 184 -1.34 24.42 0.28
N PRO A 185 -0.90 25.44 -0.47
CA PRO A 185 -1.63 25.92 -1.65
C PRO A 185 -1.86 24.79 -2.66
N THR A 186 -3.11 24.59 -3.06
CA THR A 186 -3.50 23.45 -3.92
C THR A 186 -3.11 23.59 -5.38
N ALA A 187 -2.69 24.79 -5.80
CA ALA A 187 -2.16 25.08 -7.12
C ALA A 187 -0.62 24.94 -7.23
N GLY A 188 0.06 24.65 -6.11
CA GLY A 188 1.50 24.39 -6.09
C GLY A 188 1.83 22.92 -6.41
N GLY A 189 2.97 22.68 -7.05
CA GLY A 189 3.53 21.33 -7.19
C GLY A 189 3.86 20.70 -5.84
N GLY A 190 3.90 19.37 -5.76
CA GLY A 190 4.26 18.65 -4.54
C GLY A 190 3.36 17.45 -4.26
N VAL A 191 2.96 17.28 -3.00
CA VAL A 191 2.12 16.16 -2.55
C VAL A 191 0.65 16.49 -2.75
N ALA A 192 -0.08 15.59 -3.39
CA ALA A 192 -1.53 15.67 -3.59
C ALA A 192 -2.30 15.29 -2.31
N TYR A 193 -2.26 16.15 -1.30
CA TYR A 193 -2.86 15.88 0.00
C TYR A 193 -4.37 15.58 -0.08
N TRP A 194 -5.11 16.30 -0.93
CA TRP A 194 -6.55 16.07 -1.10
C TRP A 194 -6.87 14.79 -1.85
N ALA A 195 -6.02 14.35 -2.79
CA ALA A 195 -6.13 13.02 -3.38
C ALA A 195 -6.02 11.92 -2.31
N HIS A 196 -5.02 12.03 -1.43
CA HIS A 196 -4.81 11.06 -0.35
C HIS A 196 -5.98 11.04 0.64
N THR A 197 -6.44 12.22 1.07
CA THR A 197 -7.60 12.34 1.96
C THR A 197 -8.86 11.77 1.33
N GLY A 198 -9.14 12.12 0.07
CA GLY A 198 -10.30 11.63 -0.67
C GLY A 198 -10.26 10.12 -0.90
N GLY A 199 -9.10 9.59 -1.31
CA GLY A 199 -8.90 8.16 -1.47
C GLY A 199 -9.12 7.39 -0.17
N PHE A 200 -8.53 7.85 0.94
CA PHE A 200 -8.69 7.24 2.26
C PHE A 200 -10.14 7.22 2.72
N ALA A 201 -10.83 8.36 2.64
CA ALA A 201 -12.24 8.47 3.03
C ALA A 201 -13.14 7.58 2.15
N ALA A 202 -12.90 7.57 0.83
CA ALA A 202 -13.64 6.72 -0.11
C ALA A 202 -13.41 5.24 0.17
N GLY A 203 -12.16 4.82 0.39
CA GLY A 203 -11.83 3.43 0.70
C GLY A 203 -12.45 2.95 2.02
N LEU A 204 -12.42 3.79 3.07
CA LEU A 204 -13.10 3.53 4.32
C LEU A 204 -14.61 3.35 4.10
N ALA A 205 -15.25 4.28 3.39
CA ALA A 205 -16.68 4.23 3.11
C ALA A 205 -17.08 2.99 2.28
N MET A 206 -16.32 2.67 1.23
CA MET A 206 -16.54 1.48 0.38
C MET A 206 -16.34 0.16 1.13
N THR A 207 -15.61 0.18 2.24
CA THR A 207 -15.37 -1.01 3.08
C THR A 207 -16.51 -1.27 4.09
N VAL A 208 -17.35 -0.26 4.38
CA VAL A 208 -18.47 -0.40 5.33
C VAL A 208 -19.41 -1.57 5.00
N PRO A 209 -19.87 -1.77 3.75
CA PRO A 209 -20.75 -2.90 3.43
C PRO A 209 -20.11 -4.25 3.72
N LEU A 210 -18.81 -4.41 3.43
CA LEU A 210 -18.08 -5.63 3.73
C LEU A 210 -17.95 -5.83 5.25
N PHE A 211 -17.57 -4.78 5.98
CA PHE A 211 -17.47 -4.82 7.43
C PHE A 211 -18.79 -5.26 8.09
N LEU A 212 -19.93 -4.69 7.64
CA LEU A 212 -21.24 -5.08 8.12
C LEU A 212 -21.59 -6.54 7.78
N ARG A 213 -21.29 -7.00 6.55
CA ARG A 213 -21.48 -8.41 6.15
C ARG A 213 -20.64 -9.39 6.97
N ARG A 214 -19.46 -8.97 7.45
CA ARG A 214 -18.61 -9.76 8.36
C ARG A 214 -19.11 -9.76 9.81
N GLY A 215 -20.15 -8.98 10.13
CA GLY A 215 -20.75 -8.88 11.46
C GLY A 215 -20.36 -7.63 12.25
N GLY A 216 -19.78 -6.62 11.61
CA GLY A 216 -19.49 -5.31 12.22
C GLY A 216 -18.64 -5.43 13.48
N THR A 217 -19.10 -4.88 14.60
CA THR A 217 -18.38 -4.96 15.88
C THR A 217 -18.19 -6.41 16.39
N ALA A 218 -19.07 -7.34 16.00
CA ALA A 218 -18.87 -8.75 16.31
C ALA A 218 -17.70 -9.35 15.54
N PHE A 219 -17.38 -8.85 14.34
CA PHE A 219 -16.15 -9.22 13.63
C PHE A 219 -14.93 -8.82 14.45
N TRP A 220 -14.86 -7.57 14.90
CA TRP A 220 -13.77 -7.11 15.76
C TRP A 220 -13.66 -7.89 17.07
N ALA A 221 -14.79 -8.25 17.70
CA ALA A 221 -14.77 -9.05 18.92
C ALA A 221 -14.18 -10.45 18.69
N ARG A 222 -14.40 -11.05 17.51
CA ARG A 222 -13.85 -12.36 17.15
C ARG A 222 -12.38 -12.32 16.74
N THR A 223 -11.93 -11.23 16.12
CA THR A 223 -10.55 -11.09 15.61
C THR A 223 -9.64 -10.24 16.50
N ASP A 224 -10.18 -9.70 17.60
CA ASP A 224 -9.58 -8.62 18.38
C ASP A 224 -9.08 -7.45 17.52
N GLY A 225 -9.77 -7.15 16.41
CA GLY A 225 -9.38 -6.08 15.48
C GLY A 225 -8.06 -6.32 14.73
N HIS A 226 -7.61 -7.57 14.63
CA HIS A 226 -6.48 -8.00 13.79
C HIS A 226 -7.01 -8.74 12.54
N PRO A 227 -6.17 -8.98 11.51
CA PRO A 227 -6.53 -9.88 10.42
C PRO A 227 -6.83 -11.29 10.94
N PRO A 228 -7.78 -12.03 10.33
CA PRO A 228 -8.19 -13.37 10.77
C PRO A 228 -7.16 -14.45 10.41
N HIS A 229 -5.87 -14.08 10.33
CA HIS A 229 -4.75 -14.96 9.99
C HIS A 229 -3.73 -14.95 11.13
N PRO A 230 -3.10 -16.09 11.43
CA PRO A 230 -2.09 -16.15 12.48
C PRO A 230 -0.94 -15.18 12.19
N PRO A 231 -0.35 -14.55 13.22
CA PRO A 231 0.77 -13.67 13.02
C PRO A 231 1.93 -14.42 12.36
N ALA A 232 2.64 -13.75 11.45
CA ALA A 232 3.86 -14.24 10.86
C ALA A 232 4.81 -14.67 11.98
N LYS A 233 5.35 -15.89 11.91
CA LYS A 233 6.33 -16.36 12.88
C LYS A 233 7.50 -15.38 12.86
N GLU A 234 7.65 -14.60 13.93
CA GLU A 234 8.82 -13.73 14.13
C GLU A 234 10.07 -14.61 14.03
N GLY A 235 10.76 -14.52 12.90
CA GLY A 235 12.10 -15.05 12.79
C GLY A 235 12.94 -14.27 13.79
N ARG A 236 13.45 -14.95 14.82
CA ARG A 236 14.48 -14.42 15.71
C ARG A 236 15.45 -13.59 14.88
N ALA A 237 15.62 -12.32 15.24
CA ALA A 237 16.60 -11.44 14.64
C ALA A 237 17.96 -12.17 14.56
N GLY A 238 18.46 -12.39 13.34
CA GLY A 238 19.76 -12.97 13.06
C GLY A 238 19.74 -14.22 12.18
N GLY A 239 19.75 -14.02 10.85
CA GLY A 239 20.12 -15.06 9.89
C GLY A 239 19.52 -14.84 8.49
N PRO A 240 20.31 -14.98 7.40
CA PRO A 240 19.81 -14.74 6.05
C PRO A 240 18.72 -15.76 5.70
N VAL A 241 17.61 -15.23 5.18
CA VAL A 241 16.44 -15.99 4.75
C VAL A 241 16.80 -16.80 3.49
N ALA A 242 17.16 -18.06 3.67
CA ALA A 242 17.12 -19.03 2.58
C ALA A 242 15.69 -19.58 2.50
N ALA A 243 15.03 -19.30 1.37
CA ALA A 243 13.74 -19.87 1.01
C ALA A 243 13.77 -21.40 1.19
N ARG A 244 12.93 -21.91 2.08
CA ARG A 244 12.85 -23.34 2.36
C ARG A 244 11.88 -24.02 1.39
N MET A 245 12.27 -24.05 0.12
CA MET A 245 11.80 -25.09 -0.79
C MET A 245 12.55 -26.37 -0.44
N THR A 246 11.85 -27.39 0.06
CA THR A 246 12.05 -28.82 -0.25
C THR A 246 11.25 -29.68 0.73
N GLY A 247 10.20 -30.31 0.21
CA GLY A 247 9.51 -31.44 0.84
C GLY A 247 10.35 -32.71 0.70
N LEU A 248 11.42 -32.84 1.48
CA LEU A 248 12.17 -34.08 1.61
C LEU A 248 11.92 -34.71 2.99
N PRO A 249 11.54 -36.00 3.07
CA PRO A 249 11.36 -36.67 4.36
C PRO A 249 12.70 -36.79 5.09
N ARG A 250 12.71 -36.46 6.39
CA ARG A 250 13.89 -36.63 7.25
C ARG A 250 14.09 -38.13 7.54
N VAL A 251 15.24 -38.67 7.14
CA VAL A 251 15.66 -40.03 7.54
C VAL A 251 16.01 -40.02 9.04
N PRO A 252 15.54 -41.00 9.85
CA PRO A 252 15.88 -41.07 11.27
C PRO A 252 17.37 -41.36 11.46
N ARG A 253 18.01 -40.62 12.36
CA ARG A 253 19.43 -40.79 12.69
C ARG A 253 19.61 -42.10 13.48
N ARG A 254 20.35 -43.06 12.90
CA ARG A 254 20.68 -44.35 13.52
C ARG A 254 21.31 -44.15 14.91
N GLY A 255 20.85 -44.93 15.89
CA GLY A 255 21.30 -44.90 17.29
C GLY A 255 22.79 -45.24 17.46
N ARG A 256 23.32 -44.88 18.64
CA ARG A 256 24.71 -45.03 19.08
C ARG A 256 25.30 -46.40 18.72
N ARG A 257 26.49 -46.40 18.09
CA ARG A 257 27.32 -47.61 17.95
C ARG A 257 27.74 -48.11 19.35
N PRO A 258 27.85 -49.43 19.58
CA PRO A 258 28.46 -49.94 20.80
C PRO A 258 29.95 -49.58 20.85
N LYS A 259 30.46 -49.27 22.05
CA LYS A 259 31.89 -48.99 22.28
C LYS A 259 32.74 -50.22 21.92
N GLY A 260 33.86 -49.98 21.25
CA GLY A 260 34.84 -51.01 20.91
C GLY A 260 35.82 -51.27 22.06
N PRO A 261 36.63 -52.35 22.00
CA PRO A 261 37.54 -52.74 23.09
C PRO A 261 38.69 -51.77 23.35
N TRP A 262 38.75 -50.64 22.62
CA TRP A 262 39.85 -49.68 22.65
C TRP A 262 39.39 -48.28 23.07
N ASP A 263 38.12 -48.11 23.44
CA ASP A 263 37.60 -46.85 23.97
C ASP A 263 37.94 -46.76 25.48
N ARG A 264 39.17 -46.35 25.83
CA ARG A 264 39.52 -45.95 27.21
C ARG A 264 38.83 -44.65 27.61
#